data_AF-A0A1V5ALG7-F1
#
_entry.id   AF-A0A1V5ALG7-F1
#
_cell.length_a   1.000
_cell.length_b   1.000
_cell.length_c   1.000
_cell.angle_alpha   90.00
_cell.angle_beta   90.00
_cell.angle_gamma   90.00
#
_symmetry.space_group_name_H-M   'P 1'
#
loop_
_entity.id
_entity.type
_entity.pdbx_description
1 polymer ?
#
loop_
_entity_poly.entity_id
_entity_poly.type
_entity_poly.pdbx_seq_one_letter_code
_entity_poly.pdbx_strand_id
1 'polypeptide(L)'
;MSERRLFILVEGNDDERFFTSIIVPHLSPRYRAVRLIKYACMRSNRVCRFIRSIHRAGDELLLVTDIDKAPGVAAKKHIIMERFGVVQQGEIMVIIQEIESWYLAGLELEDAQRLGVRPLHSTDQVTKEIFNTSIPPQYTSRIAYMIEILSRFSISSACRKNRSFHHFMDRYYLDCGVTPDDAVMEIPVKREEGSGGNRG
;
A
#
# COMPACT_ATOMS: atom_id res chain seq x y z
N MET A 1 14.34 19.02 -10.33
CA MET A 1 14.50 17.56 -10.35
C MET A 1 15.71 17.21 -9.51
N SER A 2 15.63 16.21 -8.63
CA SER A 2 16.79 15.74 -7.85
C SER A 2 17.77 14.99 -8.76
N GLU A 3 19.08 15.19 -8.58
CA GLU A 3 20.11 14.36 -9.24
C GLU A 3 20.17 12.93 -8.68
N ARG A 4 19.53 12.69 -7.53
CA ARG A 4 19.52 11.37 -6.88
C ARG A 4 18.57 10.41 -7.57
N ARG A 5 18.94 9.14 -7.58
CA ARG A 5 18.06 8.04 -7.96
C ARG A 5 17.38 7.49 -6.71
N LEU A 6 16.18 6.96 -6.88
CA LEU A 6 15.48 6.18 -5.86
C LEU A 6 15.47 4.71 -6.28
N PHE A 7 15.96 3.84 -5.40
CA PHE A 7 15.84 2.39 -5.54
C PHE A 7 14.76 1.87 -4.61
N ILE A 8 13.74 1.23 -5.17
CA ILE A 8 12.66 0.60 -4.41
C ILE A 8 12.84 -0.92 -4.52
N LEU A 9 13.18 -1.54 -3.39
CA LEU A 9 13.27 -2.98 -3.25
C LEU A 9 11.91 -3.52 -2.85
N VAL A 10 11.34 -4.40 -3.67
CA VAL A 10 10.02 -5.02 -3.45
C VAL A 10 10.13 -6.54 -3.38
N GLU A 11 9.16 -7.22 -2.79
CA GLU A 11 9.27 -8.67 -2.57
C GLU A 11 9.11 -9.45 -3.87
N GLY A 12 8.00 -9.23 -4.59
CA GLY A 12 7.61 -10.04 -5.74
C GLY A 12 7.10 -9.25 -6.95
N ASN A 13 6.49 -10.00 -7.87
CA ASN A 13 5.95 -9.47 -9.12
C ASN A 13 4.69 -8.62 -8.87
N ASP A 14 3.91 -8.95 -7.85
CA ASP A 14 2.64 -8.28 -7.54
C ASP A 14 2.90 -6.88 -6.98
N ASP A 15 3.91 -6.74 -6.12
CA ASP A 15 4.47 -5.48 -5.65
C ASP A 15 5.02 -4.65 -6.81
N GLU A 16 5.89 -5.25 -7.63
CA GLU A 16 6.53 -4.56 -8.76
C GLU A 16 5.47 -3.98 -9.70
N ARG A 17 4.42 -4.76 -10.01
CA ARG A 17 3.29 -4.32 -10.84
C ARG A 17 2.54 -3.15 -10.22
N PHE A 18 2.24 -3.23 -8.93
CA PHE A 18 1.54 -2.15 -8.22
C PHE A 18 2.38 -0.87 -8.22
N PHE A 19 3.64 -0.97 -7.78
CA PHE A 19 4.54 0.18 -7.71
C PHE A 19 4.78 0.79 -9.08
N THR A 20 4.98 -0.02 -10.13
CA THR A 20 5.15 0.49 -11.50
C THR A 20 3.94 1.28 -11.97
N SER A 21 2.73 0.78 -11.68
CA SER A 21 1.50 1.34 -12.24
C SER A 21 0.99 2.54 -11.46
N ILE A 22 1.11 2.53 -10.14
CA ILE A 22 0.51 3.52 -9.25
C ILE A 22 1.57 4.45 -8.66
N ILE A 23 2.61 3.91 -8.02
CA ILE A 23 3.51 4.71 -7.19
C ILE A 23 4.58 5.44 -8.01
N VAL A 24 5.21 4.76 -8.96
CA VAL A 24 6.31 5.29 -9.77
C VAL A 24 5.91 6.53 -10.57
N PRO A 25 4.71 6.63 -11.18
CA PRO A 25 4.27 7.87 -11.85
C PRO A 25 4.29 9.09 -10.94
N HIS A 26 3.98 8.94 -9.65
CA HIS A 26 3.95 10.04 -8.68
C HIS A 26 5.34 10.39 -8.12
N LEU A 27 6.26 9.43 -8.05
CA LEU A 27 7.63 9.66 -7.58
C LEU A 27 8.58 10.12 -8.68
N SER A 28 8.39 9.66 -9.92
CA SER A 28 9.28 9.93 -11.05
C SER A 28 9.63 11.42 -11.26
N PRO A 29 8.70 12.39 -11.12
CA PRO A 29 9.02 13.81 -11.28
C PRO A 29 10.06 14.35 -10.27
N ARG A 30 10.25 13.67 -9.13
CA ARG A 30 11.11 14.13 -8.02
C ARG A 30 12.53 13.57 -8.10
N TYR A 31 12.73 12.48 -8.85
CA TYR A 31 14.00 11.76 -8.92
C TYR A 31 14.55 11.74 -10.35
N ARG A 32 15.86 11.66 -10.49
CA ARG A 32 16.51 11.42 -11.79
C ARG A 32 16.06 10.10 -12.41
N ALA A 33 15.89 9.08 -11.57
CA ALA A 33 15.35 7.79 -11.95
C ALA A 33 14.77 7.08 -10.72
N VAL A 34 13.67 6.35 -10.92
CA VAL A 34 13.13 5.40 -9.95
C VAL A 34 13.38 3.99 -10.49
N ARG A 35 13.99 3.11 -9.69
CA ARG A 35 14.36 1.73 -10.08
C ARG A 35 13.72 0.73 -9.13
N LEU A 36 12.89 -0.17 -9.67
CA LEU A 36 12.30 -1.27 -8.91
C LEU A 36 13.19 -2.51 -8.98
N ILE A 37 13.36 -3.19 -7.84
CA ILE A 37 14.19 -4.40 -7.74
C ILE A 37 13.50 -5.42 -6.85
N LYS A 38 13.19 -6.59 -7.42
CA LYS A 38 12.65 -7.72 -6.67
C LYS A 38 13.75 -8.40 -5.88
N TYR A 39 13.61 -8.44 -4.55
CA TYR A 39 14.66 -8.97 -3.67
C TYR A 39 14.33 -10.31 -3.02
N ALA A 40 13.07 -10.78 -3.00
CA ALA A 40 12.72 -12.00 -2.26
C ALA A 40 13.45 -13.25 -2.78
N CYS A 41 13.66 -13.35 -4.10
CA CYS A 41 14.41 -14.44 -4.72
C CYS A 41 15.95 -14.25 -4.69
N MET A 42 16.45 -13.14 -4.14
CA MET A 42 17.88 -12.87 -4.04
C MET A 42 18.45 -13.43 -2.73
N ARG A 43 19.64 -14.03 -2.79
CA ARG A 43 20.39 -14.39 -1.57
C ARG A 43 20.64 -13.13 -0.73
N SER A 44 20.47 -13.21 0.60
CA SER A 44 20.59 -12.05 1.50
C SER A 44 21.91 -11.30 1.33
N ASN A 45 23.03 -12.01 1.16
CA ASN A 45 24.34 -11.38 0.93
C ASN A 45 24.42 -10.55 -0.37
N ARG A 46 23.65 -10.91 -1.41
CA ARG A 46 23.53 -10.14 -2.65
C ARG A 46 22.70 -8.89 -2.42
N VAL A 47 21.60 -9.00 -1.68
CA VAL A 47 20.77 -7.86 -1.28
C VAL A 47 21.60 -6.86 -0.46
N CYS A 48 22.34 -7.33 0.56
CA CYS A 48 23.21 -6.48 1.36
C CYS A 48 24.29 -5.77 0.53
N ARG A 49 24.95 -6.48 -0.40
CA ARG A 49 25.94 -5.85 -1.30
C ARG A 49 25.31 -4.77 -2.18
N PHE A 50 24.10 -5.03 -2.67
CA PHE A 50 23.36 -4.11 -3.50
C PHE A 50 22.97 -2.84 -2.73
N ILE A 51 22.41 -2.98 -1.52
CA ILE A 51 22.08 -1.85 -0.63
C ILE A 51 23.32 -1.01 -0.31
N ARG A 52 24.44 -1.64 0.06
CA ARG A 52 25.70 -0.91 0.30
C ARG A 52 26.16 -0.11 -0.92
N SER A 53 25.92 -0.62 -2.13
CA SER A 53 26.26 0.10 -3.36
C SER A 53 25.39 1.35 -3.56
N ILE A 54 24.10 1.27 -3.24
CA ILE A 54 23.18 2.41 -3.29
C ILE A 54 23.65 3.49 -2.32
N HIS A 55 23.91 3.12 -1.06
CA HIS A 55 24.40 4.04 -0.04
C HIS A 55 25.70 4.73 -0.43
N ARG A 56 26.67 3.97 -0.98
CA ARG A 56 27.95 4.54 -1.45
C ARG A 56 27.79 5.50 -2.62
N ALA A 57 26.77 5.30 -3.46
CA ALA A 57 26.46 6.20 -4.57
C ALA A 57 25.72 7.48 -4.12
N GLY A 58 25.28 7.55 -2.86
CA GLY A 58 24.48 8.66 -2.35
C GLY A 58 23.05 8.68 -2.89
N ASP A 59 22.57 7.55 -3.40
CA ASP A 59 21.19 7.36 -3.86
C ASP A 59 20.26 6.99 -2.71
N GLU A 60 18.96 7.19 -2.90
CA GLU A 60 17.94 6.86 -1.90
C GLU A 60 17.47 5.41 -2.02
N LEU A 61 17.18 4.80 -0.87
CA LEU A 61 16.68 3.44 -0.75
C LEU A 61 15.30 3.43 -0.07
N LEU A 62 14.38 2.66 -0.65
CA LEU A 62 13.14 2.25 -0.02
C LEU A 62 13.04 0.72 -0.10
N LEU A 63 12.96 0.03 1.02
CA LEU A 63 12.68 -1.40 1.08
C LEU A 63 11.24 -1.61 1.53
N VAL A 64 10.46 -2.29 0.70
CA VAL A 64 9.04 -2.58 0.92
C VAL A 64 8.90 -4.05 1.33
N THR A 65 8.05 -4.30 2.33
CA THR A 65 7.74 -5.64 2.81
C THR A 65 6.31 -5.67 3.35
N ASP A 66 5.65 -6.81 3.24
CA ASP A 66 4.34 -7.02 3.86
C ASP A 66 4.49 -7.21 5.37
N ILE A 67 3.46 -6.87 6.17
CA ILE A 67 3.51 -7.13 7.61
C ILE A 67 3.35 -8.63 7.91
N ASP A 68 2.61 -9.35 7.05
CA ASP A 68 2.24 -10.75 7.20
C ASP A 68 1.65 -11.05 8.59
N LYS A 69 2.35 -11.88 9.37
CA LYS A 69 2.03 -12.31 10.73
C LYS A 69 2.87 -11.59 11.80
N ALA A 70 3.65 -10.58 11.42
CA ALA A 70 4.44 -9.83 12.40
C ALA A 70 3.49 -9.08 13.36
N PRO A 71 3.79 -9.01 14.66
CA PRO A 71 2.89 -8.44 15.66
C PRO A 71 2.72 -6.92 15.53
N GLY A 72 3.52 -6.26 14.69
CA GLY A 72 3.41 -4.83 14.41
C GLY A 72 4.50 -4.34 13.47
N VAL A 73 4.35 -3.10 13.00
CA VAL A 73 5.28 -2.45 12.06
C VAL A 73 6.69 -2.37 12.64
N ALA A 74 6.84 -2.00 13.91
CA ALA A 74 8.14 -1.91 14.57
C ALA A 74 8.86 -3.27 14.62
N ALA A 75 8.12 -4.34 14.95
CA ALA A 75 8.67 -5.69 14.96
C ALA A 75 9.07 -6.16 13.56
N LYS A 76 8.24 -5.91 12.53
CA LYS A 76 8.60 -6.24 11.14
C LYS A 76 9.85 -5.48 10.69
N LYS A 77 9.96 -4.18 11.01
CA LYS A 77 11.17 -3.39 10.70
C LYS A 77 12.41 -3.97 11.38
N HIS A 78 12.31 -4.38 12.64
CA HIS A 78 13.41 -5.01 13.35
C HIS A 78 13.87 -6.31 12.67
N ILE A 79 12.94 -7.20 12.29
CA ILE A 79 13.24 -8.44 11.57
C ILE A 79 14.01 -8.17 10.26
N ILE A 80 13.57 -7.17 9.49
CA ILE A 80 14.25 -6.79 8.23
C ILE A 80 15.65 -6.22 8.49
N MET A 81 15.79 -5.39 9.53
CA MET A 81 17.10 -4.84 9.93
C MET A 81 18.06 -5.93 10.38
N GLU A 82 17.61 -6.91 11.16
CA GLU A 82 18.42 -8.07 11.56
C GLU A 82 18.82 -8.92 10.35
N ARG A 83 17.87 -9.18 9.45
CA ARG A 83 18.11 -10.00 8.25
C ARG A 83 19.19 -9.43 7.33
N PHE A 84 19.23 -8.11 7.16
CA PHE A 84 20.14 -7.48 6.19
C PHE A 84 21.32 -6.73 6.83
N GLY A 85 21.21 -6.27 8.08
CA GLY A 85 22.25 -5.59 8.85
C GLY A 85 22.77 -4.26 8.27
N VAL A 86 22.25 -3.84 7.11
CA VAL A 86 22.70 -2.65 6.37
C VAL A 86 21.54 -1.71 6.03
N VAL A 87 20.31 -2.09 6.35
CA VAL A 87 19.11 -1.28 6.09
C VAL A 87 18.79 -0.49 7.35
N GLN A 88 18.46 0.78 7.19
CA GLN A 88 18.04 1.65 8.27
C GLN A 88 16.52 1.59 8.46
N GLN A 89 16.04 1.78 9.69
CA GLN A 89 14.60 1.75 10.00
C GLN A 89 13.77 2.74 9.15
N GLY A 90 14.38 3.89 8.85
CA GLY A 90 13.81 4.93 8.00
C GLY A 90 13.65 4.50 6.56
N GLU A 91 14.40 3.51 6.07
CA GLU A 91 14.35 3.04 4.67
C GLU A 91 13.28 1.98 4.46
N ILE A 92 12.68 1.46 5.52
CA ILE A 92 11.72 0.35 5.44
C ILE A 92 10.29 0.90 5.43
N MET A 93 9.51 0.45 4.45
CA MET A 93 8.06 0.60 4.39
C MET A 93 7.41 -0.76 4.61
N VAL A 94 6.46 -0.82 5.54
CA VAL A 94 5.71 -2.04 5.86
C VAL A 94 4.27 -1.85 5.38
N ILE A 95 3.83 -2.74 4.50
CA ILE A 95 2.45 -2.77 3.99
C ILE A 95 1.56 -3.51 4.99
N ILE A 96 0.34 -2.99 5.19
CA ILE A 96 -0.66 -3.59 6.07
C ILE A 96 -1.90 -3.95 5.24
N GLN A 97 -2.34 -5.20 5.17
CA GLN A 97 -1.64 -6.39 5.71
C GLN A 97 -0.60 -6.94 4.73
N GLU A 98 -0.96 -6.99 3.45
CA GLU A 98 -0.11 -7.43 2.33
C GLU A 98 -0.38 -6.53 1.12
N ILE A 99 0.42 -6.57 0.07
CA ILE A 99 0.20 -5.72 -1.13
C ILE A 99 -1.22 -5.86 -1.72
N GLU A 100 -1.86 -7.02 -1.60
CA GLU A 100 -3.23 -7.28 -2.02
C GLU A 100 -4.25 -6.34 -1.36
N SER A 101 -3.99 -5.94 -0.12
CA SER A 101 -4.82 -4.94 0.57
C SER A 101 -4.79 -3.59 -0.14
N TRP A 102 -3.64 -3.20 -0.70
CA TRP A 102 -3.49 -1.96 -1.46
C TRP A 102 -4.25 -2.04 -2.78
N TYR A 103 -4.18 -3.17 -3.49
CA TYR A 103 -4.96 -3.38 -4.71
C TYR A 103 -6.45 -3.10 -4.49
N LEU A 104 -7.07 -3.69 -3.46
CA LEU A 104 -8.50 -3.45 -3.19
C LEU A 104 -8.79 -2.06 -2.61
N ALA A 105 -7.81 -1.40 -1.97
CA ALA A 105 -8.01 -0.10 -1.34
C ALA A 105 -8.38 0.97 -2.38
N GLY A 106 -7.87 0.87 -3.60
CA GLY A 106 -8.14 1.84 -4.65
C GLY A 106 -9.50 1.69 -5.34
N LEU A 107 -10.30 0.67 -5.02
CA LEU A 107 -11.60 0.48 -5.65
C LEU A 107 -12.66 1.32 -4.96
N GLU A 108 -13.25 2.28 -5.67
CA GLU A 108 -14.48 2.96 -5.25
C GLU A 108 -15.69 2.01 -5.36
N LEU A 109 -16.83 2.43 -4.78
CA LEU A 109 -18.05 1.60 -4.73
C LEU A 109 -18.50 1.12 -6.12
N GLU A 110 -18.53 2.02 -7.11
CA GLU A 110 -18.98 1.69 -8.47
C GLU A 110 -18.03 0.71 -9.16
N ASP A 111 -16.72 0.90 -9.05
CA ASP A 111 -15.75 0.01 -9.69
C ASP A 111 -15.68 -1.34 -9.00
N ALA A 112 -15.81 -1.40 -7.67
CA ALA A 112 -15.95 -2.67 -6.95
C ALA A 112 -17.17 -3.47 -7.46
N GLN A 113 -18.33 -2.81 -7.63
CA GLN A 113 -19.53 -3.43 -8.18
C GLN A 113 -19.33 -3.93 -9.62
N ARG A 114 -18.71 -3.11 -10.48
CA ARG A 114 -18.42 -3.48 -11.88
C ARG A 114 -17.49 -4.68 -11.98
N LEU A 115 -16.49 -4.74 -11.11
CA LEU A 115 -15.53 -5.85 -11.07
C LEU A 115 -16.16 -7.11 -10.45
N GLY A 116 -17.31 -7.01 -9.78
CA GLY A 116 -17.98 -8.13 -9.10
C GLY A 116 -17.42 -8.42 -7.70
N VAL A 117 -16.84 -7.40 -7.05
CA VAL A 117 -16.15 -7.48 -5.78
C VAL A 117 -16.99 -6.83 -4.70
N ARG A 118 -17.03 -7.43 -3.50
CA ARG A 118 -17.70 -6.80 -2.36
C ARG A 118 -16.99 -5.49 -1.99
N PRO A 119 -17.71 -4.35 -1.93
CA PRO A 119 -17.13 -3.10 -1.45
C PRO A 119 -16.65 -3.23 0.00
N LEU A 120 -15.45 -2.74 0.27
CA LEU A 120 -14.83 -2.74 1.60
C LEU A 120 -14.70 -1.30 2.10
N HIS A 121 -15.03 -1.08 3.38
CA HIS A 121 -14.79 0.19 4.07
C HIS A 121 -13.31 0.34 4.48
N SER A 122 -12.65 -0.76 4.79
CA SER A 122 -11.21 -0.81 5.07
C SER A 122 -10.62 -2.09 4.49
N THR A 123 -9.35 -2.03 4.07
CA THR A 123 -8.60 -3.18 3.56
C THR A 123 -7.44 -3.60 4.46
N ASP A 124 -7.27 -2.99 5.64
CA ASP A 124 -6.15 -3.26 6.55
C ASP A 124 -6.03 -4.73 7.00
N GLN A 125 -7.08 -5.52 6.85
CA GLN A 125 -7.15 -6.95 7.22
C GLN A 125 -7.26 -7.88 5.99
N VAL A 126 -7.10 -7.33 4.78
CA VAL A 126 -7.13 -8.13 3.54
C VAL A 126 -5.78 -8.84 3.41
N THR A 127 -5.82 -10.16 3.55
CA THR A 127 -4.70 -11.05 3.21
C THR A 127 -4.77 -11.49 1.75
N LYS A 128 -3.70 -12.13 1.26
CA LYS A 128 -3.67 -12.75 -0.07
C LYS A 128 -4.75 -13.82 -0.26
N GLU A 129 -5.09 -14.59 0.79
CA GLU A 129 -6.17 -15.58 0.73
C GLU A 129 -7.53 -14.90 0.53
N ILE A 130 -7.83 -13.85 1.30
CA ILE A 130 -9.07 -13.08 1.16
C ILE A 130 -9.14 -12.48 -0.24
N PHE A 131 -8.05 -11.88 -0.72
CA PHE A 131 -7.97 -11.35 -2.07
C PHE A 131 -8.26 -12.43 -3.12
N ASN A 132 -7.65 -13.61 -3.00
CA ASN A 132 -7.87 -14.71 -3.94
C ASN A 132 -9.33 -15.18 -3.96
N THR A 133 -9.99 -15.22 -2.80
CA THR A 133 -11.44 -15.53 -2.74
C THR A 133 -12.32 -14.43 -3.30
N SER A 134 -11.81 -13.20 -3.39
CA SER A 134 -12.54 -12.06 -3.97
C SER A 134 -12.54 -12.07 -5.50
N ILE A 135 -11.66 -12.85 -6.14
CA ILE A 135 -11.49 -12.89 -7.60
C ILE A 135 -12.76 -13.46 -8.24
N PRO A 136 -13.49 -12.66 -9.02
CA PRO A 136 -14.75 -13.13 -9.59
C PRO A 136 -14.55 -14.16 -10.71
N PRO A 137 -15.47 -15.11 -10.92
CA PRO A 137 -15.27 -16.24 -11.84
C PRO A 137 -15.03 -15.85 -13.30
N GLN A 138 -15.42 -14.64 -13.72
CA GLN A 138 -15.18 -14.15 -15.08
C GLN A 138 -13.70 -13.87 -15.38
N TYR A 139 -12.84 -13.77 -14.36
CA TYR A 139 -11.41 -13.54 -14.56
C TYR A 139 -10.66 -14.82 -14.86
N THR A 140 -9.98 -14.84 -15.99
CA THR A 140 -9.16 -15.99 -16.46
C THR A 140 -7.90 -16.20 -15.63
N SER A 141 -7.44 -15.18 -14.90
CA SER A 141 -6.31 -15.27 -13.98
C SER A 141 -6.32 -14.15 -12.95
N ARG A 142 -5.61 -14.38 -11.83
CA ARG A 142 -5.31 -13.35 -10.82
C ARG A 142 -4.65 -12.11 -11.44
N ILE A 143 -3.73 -12.30 -12.38
CA ILE A 143 -3.02 -11.19 -13.05
C ILE A 143 -4.01 -10.32 -13.84
N ALA A 144 -4.95 -10.92 -14.57
CA ALA A 144 -5.95 -10.17 -15.33
C ALA A 144 -6.81 -9.30 -14.40
N TYR A 145 -7.24 -9.87 -13.27
CA TYR A 145 -7.99 -9.14 -12.24
C TYR A 145 -7.18 -7.98 -11.66
N MET A 146 -5.92 -8.20 -11.31
CA MET A 146 -5.03 -7.14 -10.79
C MET A 146 -4.82 -6.01 -11.80
N ILE A 147 -4.66 -6.33 -13.09
CA ILE A 147 -4.53 -5.32 -14.15
C ILE A 147 -5.80 -4.47 -14.26
N GLU A 148 -6.98 -5.08 -14.15
CA GLU A 148 -8.24 -4.33 -14.21
C GLU A 148 -8.48 -3.47 -12.96
N ILE A 149 -8.07 -3.93 -11.79
CA ILE A 149 -8.05 -3.09 -10.57
C ILE A 149 -7.17 -1.86 -10.80
N LEU A 150 -5.95 -2.05 -11.31
CA LEU A 150 -4.98 -0.97 -11.50
C LEU A 150 -5.45 0.08 -12.51
N SER A 151 -6.22 -0.32 -13.54
CA SER A 151 -6.76 0.63 -14.53
C SER A 151 -7.87 1.52 -13.98
N ARG A 152 -8.43 1.19 -12.82
CA ARG A 152 -9.53 1.89 -12.12
C ARG A 152 -9.10 2.43 -10.76
N PHE A 153 -7.80 2.43 -10.48
CA PHE A 153 -7.29 2.68 -9.14
C PHE A 153 -7.47 4.14 -8.71
N SER A 154 -8.23 4.36 -7.63
CA SER A 154 -8.38 5.65 -6.97
C SER A 154 -7.40 5.81 -5.81
N ILE A 155 -6.50 6.78 -5.93
CA ILE A 155 -5.56 7.15 -4.85
C ILE A 155 -6.31 7.60 -3.59
N SER A 156 -7.38 8.40 -3.76
CA SER A 156 -8.17 8.91 -2.63
C SER A 156 -8.93 7.79 -1.91
N SER A 157 -9.51 6.85 -2.66
CA SER A 157 -10.06 5.61 -2.08
C SER A 157 -9.00 4.89 -1.26
N ALA A 158 -7.80 4.70 -1.84
CA ALA A 158 -6.74 3.93 -1.20
C ALA A 158 -6.24 4.58 0.10
N CYS A 159 -6.09 5.91 0.14
CA CYS A 159 -5.74 6.64 1.35
C CYS A 159 -6.83 6.55 2.44
N ARG A 160 -8.11 6.51 2.07
CA ARG A 160 -9.21 6.34 3.03
C ARG A 160 -9.30 4.92 3.59
N LYS A 161 -9.10 3.91 2.74
CA LYS A 161 -9.39 2.50 3.07
C LYS A 161 -8.21 1.74 3.67
N ASN A 162 -6.98 2.19 3.43
CA ASN A 162 -5.79 1.49 3.89
C ASN A 162 -4.79 2.42 4.57
N ARG A 163 -4.54 2.17 5.86
CA ARG A 163 -3.70 3.06 6.67
C ARG A 163 -2.23 3.04 6.25
N SER A 164 -1.72 1.91 5.74
CA SER A 164 -0.31 1.87 5.31
C SER A 164 -0.14 2.53 3.94
N PHE A 165 -1.15 2.47 3.07
CA PHE A 165 -1.14 3.26 1.83
C PHE A 165 -1.16 4.75 2.15
N HIS A 166 -2.06 5.19 3.03
CA HIS A 166 -2.10 6.58 3.50
C HIS A 166 -0.75 7.01 4.08
N HIS A 167 -0.19 6.21 5.00
CA HIS A 167 1.11 6.48 5.60
C HIS A 167 2.24 6.60 4.56
N PHE A 168 2.19 5.79 3.50
CA PHE A 168 3.13 5.90 2.39
C PHE A 168 2.99 7.25 1.68
N MET A 169 1.76 7.66 1.37
CA MET A 169 1.49 8.92 0.68
C MET A 169 1.95 10.12 1.53
N ASP A 170 1.64 10.14 2.82
CA ASP A 170 2.10 11.17 3.76
C ASP A 170 3.62 11.26 3.84
N ARG A 171 4.26 10.09 4.01
CA ARG A 171 5.72 9.99 4.14
C ARG A 171 6.45 10.60 2.94
N TYR A 172 5.86 10.47 1.76
CA TYR A 172 6.41 11.03 0.53
C TYR A 172 5.75 12.35 0.15
N TYR A 173 4.90 12.98 0.96
CA TYR A 173 4.19 14.22 0.60
C TYR A 173 3.49 14.11 -0.76
N LEU A 174 2.84 12.98 -1.01
CA LEU A 174 2.05 12.73 -2.21
C LEU A 174 0.60 13.12 -1.94
N ASP A 175 -0.06 13.66 -2.96
CA ASP A 175 -1.45 14.07 -2.84
C ASP A 175 -2.36 12.84 -2.77
N CYS A 176 -3.09 12.71 -1.66
CA CYS A 176 -4.14 11.70 -1.51
C CYS A 176 -5.43 12.09 -2.25
N GLY A 177 -5.55 13.31 -2.80
CA GLY A 177 -6.76 13.79 -3.45
C GLY A 177 -7.97 13.89 -2.52
N VAL A 178 -7.73 13.86 -1.19
CA VAL A 178 -8.78 14.04 -0.18
C VAL A 178 -9.00 15.53 -0.03
N THR A 179 -10.10 16.02 -0.58
CA THR A 179 -10.53 17.40 -0.31
C THR A 179 -11.16 17.44 1.09
N PRO A 180 -11.08 18.57 1.82
CA PRO A 180 -11.64 18.68 3.18
C PRO A 180 -13.13 18.29 3.30
N ASP A 181 -13.89 18.31 2.20
CA ASP A 181 -15.31 17.99 2.17
C ASP A 181 -15.63 16.49 2.35
N ASP A 182 -14.68 15.60 2.06
CA ASP A 182 -14.90 14.14 2.20
C ASP A 182 -14.88 13.67 3.66
N ALA A 183 -14.35 14.48 4.59
CA ALA A 183 -14.25 14.15 6.01
C ALA A 183 -15.57 14.37 6.79
N VAL A 184 -16.57 15.03 6.19
CA VAL A 184 -17.79 15.48 6.89
C VAL A 184 -18.92 14.43 6.82
N MET A 185 -18.77 13.34 6.07
CA MET A 185 -19.85 12.36 5.85
C MET A 185 -19.95 11.21 6.87
N GLU A 186 -19.08 11.15 7.89
CA GLU A 186 -19.17 10.14 8.96
C GLU A 186 -19.39 10.74 10.35
N ILE A 187 -20.56 11.35 10.59
CA ILE A 187 -21.13 11.40 11.94
C ILE A 187 -22.59 10.92 11.88
N PRO A 188 -22.88 9.68 12.30
CA PRO A 188 -24.25 9.28 12.57
C PRO A 188 -24.71 10.05 13.81
N VAL A 189 -25.58 11.04 13.60
CA VAL A 189 -26.30 11.70 14.70
C VAL A 189 -27.17 10.63 15.37
N LYS A 190 -26.75 10.14 16.53
CA LYS A 190 -27.61 9.36 17.42
C LYS A 190 -28.79 10.25 17.81
N ARG A 191 -30.00 9.86 17.39
CA ARG A 191 -31.23 10.43 17.95
C ARG A 191 -31.32 9.90 19.38
N GLU A 192 -31.19 10.80 20.35
CA GLU A 192 -31.59 10.53 21.73
C GLU A 192 -33.13 10.48 21.76
N GLU A 193 -33.69 9.30 21.96
CA GLU A 193 -35.08 9.15 22.37
C GLU A 193 -35.18 9.54 23.85
N GLY A 194 -35.51 10.80 24.08
CA GLY A 194 -36.01 11.26 25.37
C GLY A 194 -37.39 10.69 25.64
N SER A 195 -37.48 9.55 26.33
CA SER A 195 -38.71 9.12 26.98
C SER A 195 -38.90 9.94 28.27
N GLY A 196 -39.43 11.15 28.10
CA GLY A 196 -39.97 11.93 29.19
C GLY A 196 -41.31 11.33 29.62
N GLY A 197 -41.31 10.64 30.76
CA GLY A 197 -42.54 10.33 31.46
C GLY A 197 -43.22 11.61 31.92
N ASN A 198 -44.54 11.73 31.68
CA ASN A 198 -45.55 12.09 32.69
C ASN A 198 -46.95 12.13 32.06
N ARG A 199 -47.96 12.10 32.94
CA ARG A 199 -49.44 12.09 32.77
C ARG A 199 -49.99 10.66 32.87
N GLY A 200 -50.84 10.33 33.84
CA GLY A 200 -51.56 11.09 34.86
C GLY A 200 -52.51 10.12 35.57
#